data_AF-A0A386US68-F1
#
_entry.id   AF-A0A386US68-F1
#
_cell.length_a   1.000
_cell.length_b   1.000
_cell.length_c   1.000
_cell.angle_alpha   90.00
_cell.angle_beta   90.00
_cell.angle_gamma   90.00
#
_symmetry.space_group_name_H-M   'P 1'
#
loop_
_entity.id
_entity.type
_entity.pdbx_description
1 polymer ?
#
loop_
_entity_poly.entity_id
_entity_poly.type
_entity_poly.pdbx_seq_one_letter_code
_entity_poly.pdbx_strand_id
1 'polypeptide(L)'
;MISQGFVQDALASLTARGIDPGPVLARAGIAPDARGPVDNLQYGRLWLAIADRIGCEIFGMAARPMRPGSFALMGHAVLHAGRLERALPRALRFLNVVLDDPQGRLVLRDGRAEIVLTDRAGPRPAFAYRAYWLILLGLMCWLVGRRLPLVRVDFAGPAPPNRQDYRQFFGAPVHFDQPESRLVLAARHLALPTIRS
;
A
#
# COMPACT_ATOMS: atom_id res chain seq x y z
N MET A 1 -13.39 -6.07 7.52
CA MET A 1 -14.28 -4.98 7.12
C MET A 1 -13.44 -3.74 6.91
N ILE A 2 -13.67 -3.07 5.78
CA ILE A 2 -13.01 -1.87 5.31
C ILE A 2 -14.01 -0.72 5.44
N SER A 3 -13.60 0.39 6.04
CA SER A 3 -14.50 1.52 6.26
C SER A 3 -14.87 2.22 4.94
N GLN A 4 -15.99 2.93 4.96
CA GLN A 4 -16.46 3.69 3.81
C GLN A 4 -15.44 4.78 3.40
N GLY A 5 -14.72 5.37 4.36
CA GLY A 5 -13.70 6.37 4.06
C GLY A 5 -12.61 5.86 3.11
N PHE A 6 -12.21 4.60 3.25
CA PHE A 6 -11.17 4.02 2.37
C PHE A 6 -11.68 3.69 0.97
N VAL A 7 -12.97 3.39 0.85
CA VAL A 7 -13.65 3.26 -0.44
C VAL A 7 -13.68 4.64 -1.11
N GLN A 8 -14.09 5.69 -0.39
CA GLN A 8 -14.13 7.06 -0.90
C GLN A 8 -12.76 7.56 -1.34
N ASP A 9 -11.69 7.31 -0.56
CA ASP A 9 -10.31 7.66 -0.94
C ASP A 9 -9.92 7.03 -2.29
N ALA A 10 -10.28 5.75 -2.50
CA ALA A 10 -9.99 5.05 -3.74
C ALA A 10 -10.81 5.61 -4.91
N LEU A 11 -12.11 5.86 -4.71
CA LEU A 11 -12.98 6.45 -5.74
C LEU A 11 -12.58 7.89 -6.09
N ALA A 12 -12.06 8.66 -5.14
CA ALA A 12 -11.59 10.02 -5.38
C ALA A 12 -10.50 10.07 -6.47
N SER A 13 -9.73 8.99 -6.63
CA SER A 13 -8.74 8.87 -7.72
C SER A 13 -9.38 8.83 -9.12
N LEU A 14 -10.61 8.34 -9.24
CA LEU A 14 -11.39 8.36 -10.49
C LEU A 14 -12.05 9.72 -10.70
N THR A 15 -12.71 10.25 -9.67
CA THR A 15 -13.42 11.52 -9.74
C THR A 15 -12.48 12.68 -10.09
N ALA A 16 -11.27 12.71 -9.53
CA ALA A 16 -10.24 13.70 -9.85
C ALA A 16 -9.80 13.65 -11.33
N ARG A 17 -10.11 12.58 -12.06
CA ARG A 17 -9.83 12.38 -13.49
C ARG A 17 -11.08 12.48 -14.36
N GLY A 18 -12.22 12.87 -13.79
CA GLY A 18 -13.50 12.92 -14.50
C GLY A 18 -14.03 11.54 -14.93
N ILE A 19 -13.60 10.47 -14.26
CA ILE A 19 -14.04 9.10 -14.56
C ILE A 19 -15.20 8.73 -13.64
N ASP A 20 -16.30 8.23 -14.22
CA ASP A 20 -17.46 7.73 -13.48
C ASP A 20 -17.09 6.49 -12.62
N PRO A 21 -17.34 6.52 -11.29
CA PRO A 21 -17.11 5.38 -10.41
C PRO A 21 -18.14 4.25 -10.54
N GLY A 22 -19.30 4.48 -11.17
CA GLY A 22 -20.39 3.50 -11.27
C GLY A 22 -19.93 2.11 -11.79
N PRO A 23 -19.24 2.04 -12.94
CA PRO A 23 -18.76 0.76 -13.50
C PRO A 23 -17.80 -0.01 -12.59
N VAL A 24 -16.90 0.69 -11.86
CA VAL A 24 -15.94 0.00 -10.97
C VAL A 24 -16.62 -0.50 -9.70
N LEU A 25 -17.64 0.21 -9.19
CA LEU A 25 -18.45 -0.21 -8.06
C LEU A 25 -19.28 -1.45 -8.40
N ALA A 26 -19.91 -1.46 -9.58
CA ALA A 26 -20.65 -2.59 -10.09
C ALA A 26 -19.75 -3.84 -10.20
N ARG A 27 -18.55 -3.71 -10.79
CA ARG A 27 -17.58 -4.83 -10.90
C ARG A 27 -17.08 -5.33 -9.54
N ALA A 28 -17.06 -4.46 -8.52
CA ALA A 28 -16.71 -4.85 -7.15
C ALA A 28 -17.86 -5.53 -6.39
N GLY A 29 -19.09 -5.44 -6.88
CA GLY A 29 -20.30 -5.85 -6.17
C GLY A 29 -20.61 -4.92 -4.99
N ILE A 30 -20.44 -3.61 -5.20
CA ILE A 30 -20.70 -2.55 -4.22
C ILE A 30 -21.82 -1.67 -4.78
N ALA A 31 -22.90 -1.50 -4.03
CA ALA A 31 -23.99 -0.62 -4.43
C ALA A 31 -23.52 0.86 -4.44
N PRO A 32 -23.92 1.69 -5.43
CA PRO A 32 -23.49 3.08 -5.53
C PRO A 32 -23.81 3.94 -4.31
N ASP A 33 -24.88 3.60 -3.60
CA ASP A 33 -25.40 4.28 -2.41
C ASP A 33 -25.00 3.57 -1.10
N ALA A 34 -24.12 2.56 -1.15
CA ALA A 34 -23.69 1.82 0.02
C ALA A 34 -23.04 2.75 1.06
N ARG A 35 -23.66 2.83 2.24
CA ARG A 35 -23.16 3.62 3.40
C ARG A 35 -22.41 2.78 4.43
N GLY A 36 -22.39 1.46 4.26
CA GLY A 36 -21.77 0.52 5.19
C GLY A 36 -20.32 0.19 4.85
N PRO A 37 -19.58 -0.46 5.78
CA PRO A 37 -18.26 -0.99 5.48
C PRO A 37 -18.36 -2.13 4.45
N VAL A 38 -17.31 -2.29 3.65
CA VAL A 38 -17.20 -3.38 2.67
C VAL A 38 -16.27 -4.47 3.19
N ASP A 39 -16.40 -5.70 2.72
CA ASP A 39 -15.45 -6.75 3.07
C ASP A 39 -14.12 -6.59 2.31
N ASN A 40 -13.11 -7.39 2.68
CA ASN A 40 -11.78 -7.32 2.07
C ASN A 40 -11.76 -7.77 0.61
N LEU A 41 -12.65 -8.71 0.22
CA LEU A 41 -12.74 -9.22 -1.15
C LEU A 41 -13.40 -8.20 -2.08
N GLN A 42 -14.46 -7.53 -1.61
CA GLN A 42 -15.08 -6.38 -2.28
C GLN A 42 -14.06 -5.28 -2.48
N TYR A 43 -13.30 -4.91 -1.44
CA TYR A 43 -12.26 -3.89 -1.55
C TYR A 43 -11.14 -4.30 -2.51
N GLY A 44 -10.73 -5.58 -2.50
CA GLY A 44 -9.76 -6.11 -3.46
C GLY A 44 -10.25 -6.04 -4.91
N ARG A 45 -11.51 -6.41 -5.16
CA ARG A 45 -12.12 -6.27 -6.50
C ARG A 45 -12.21 -4.81 -6.92
N LEU A 46 -12.58 -3.91 -6.01
CA LEU A 46 -12.62 -2.47 -6.26
C LEU A 46 -11.24 -1.94 -6.63
N TRP A 47 -10.20 -2.30 -5.86
CA TRP A 47 -8.82 -1.92 -6.14
C TRP A 47 -8.42 -2.31 -7.56
N LEU A 48 -8.64 -3.57 -7.94
CA LEU A 48 -8.28 -4.08 -9.26
C LEU A 48 -9.10 -3.39 -10.37
N ALA A 49 -10.40 -3.17 -10.16
CA ALA A 49 -11.25 -2.49 -11.14
C ALA A 49 -10.82 -1.03 -11.37
N ILE A 50 -10.44 -0.31 -10.31
CA ILE A 50 -9.92 1.06 -10.44
C ILE A 50 -8.55 1.05 -11.12
N ALA A 51 -7.64 0.16 -10.72
CA ALA A 51 -6.31 0.07 -11.32
C ALA A 51 -6.37 -0.20 -12.84
N ASP A 52 -7.26 -1.10 -13.26
CA ASP A 52 -7.57 -1.40 -14.65
C ASP A 52 -8.13 -0.15 -15.36
N ARG A 53 -9.10 0.52 -14.75
CA ARG A 53 -9.75 1.72 -15.33
C ARG A 53 -8.81 2.91 -15.49
N ILE A 54 -7.87 3.10 -14.56
CA ILE A 54 -6.87 4.18 -14.58
C ILE A 54 -5.63 3.78 -15.41
N GLY A 55 -5.36 2.48 -15.56
CA GLY A 55 -4.09 2.00 -16.10
C GLY A 55 -2.92 2.22 -15.14
N CYS A 56 -3.17 2.16 -13.83
CA CYS A 56 -2.14 2.35 -12.79
C CYS A 56 -2.47 1.59 -11.49
N GLU A 57 -1.59 0.67 -11.08
CA GLU A 57 -1.78 -0.22 -9.93
C GLU A 57 -1.73 0.49 -8.56
N ILE A 58 -1.30 1.76 -8.54
CA ILE A 58 -1.23 2.61 -7.34
C ILE A 58 -2.05 3.91 -7.49
N PHE A 59 -3.08 3.91 -8.34
CA PHE A 59 -4.03 5.02 -8.50
C PHE A 59 -3.42 6.35 -9.00
N GLY A 60 -2.22 6.29 -9.58
CA GLY A 60 -1.46 7.47 -9.99
C GLY A 60 -1.04 8.36 -8.81
N MET A 61 -0.74 7.75 -7.66
CA MET A 61 -0.31 8.43 -6.43
C MET A 61 1.22 8.65 -6.34
N ALA A 62 1.92 8.43 -7.44
CA ALA A 62 3.37 8.54 -7.57
C ALA A 62 3.74 9.49 -8.71
N ALA A 63 5.01 9.90 -8.80
CA ALA A 63 5.50 10.74 -9.89
C ALA A 63 5.35 10.07 -11.27
N ARG A 64 5.44 8.74 -11.32
CA ARG A 64 5.14 7.95 -12.53
C ARG A 64 4.12 6.85 -12.24
N PRO A 65 3.28 6.50 -13.25
CA PRO A 65 2.30 5.44 -13.08
C PRO A 65 2.99 4.07 -12.98
N MET A 66 2.58 3.30 -11.97
CA MET A 66 2.87 1.87 -11.90
C MET A 66 1.95 1.13 -12.89
N ARG A 67 2.43 0.93 -14.12
CA ARG A 67 1.63 0.34 -15.21
C ARG A 67 1.13 -1.06 -14.85
N PRO A 68 -0.03 -1.51 -15.37
CA PRO A 68 -0.54 -2.85 -15.13
C PRO A 68 0.51 -3.92 -15.44
N GLY A 69 0.67 -4.89 -14.53
CA GLY A 69 1.70 -5.93 -14.61
C GLY A 69 3.00 -5.59 -13.87
N SER A 70 3.20 -4.34 -13.44
CA SER A 70 4.39 -3.96 -12.66
C SER A 70 4.49 -4.74 -11.35
N PHE A 71 3.37 -4.99 -10.67
CA PHE A 71 3.34 -5.79 -9.45
C PHE A 71 3.78 -7.24 -9.70
N ALA A 72 3.31 -7.85 -10.79
CA ALA A 72 3.70 -9.20 -11.17
C ALA A 72 5.21 -9.27 -11.49
N LEU A 73 5.73 -8.31 -12.24
CA LEU A 73 7.17 -8.19 -12.54
C LEU A 73 8.01 -8.00 -11.27
N MET A 74 7.54 -7.18 -10.32
CA MET A 74 8.16 -7.05 -9.01
C MET A 74 8.19 -8.40 -8.28
N GLY A 75 7.10 -9.15 -8.32
CA GLY A 75 7.02 -10.52 -7.81
C GLY A 75 8.11 -11.40 -8.43
N HIS A 76 8.20 -11.46 -9.75
CA HIS A 76 9.23 -12.23 -10.45
C HIS A 76 10.66 -11.85 -10.05
N ALA A 77 10.93 -10.56 -9.82
CA ALA A 77 12.24 -10.08 -9.39
C ALA A 77 12.65 -10.55 -7.97
N VAL A 78 11.70 -10.99 -7.15
CA VAL A 78 11.93 -11.36 -5.75
C VAL A 78 11.62 -12.82 -5.41
N LEU A 79 10.98 -13.58 -6.31
CA LEU A 79 10.59 -14.99 -6.11
C LEU A 79 11.74 -15.85 -5.56
N HIS A 80 12.93 -15.72 -6.12
CA HIS A 80 14.10 -16.53 -5.74
C HIS A 80 15.03 -15.85 -4.73
N ALA A 81 14.52 -14.88 -3.96
CA ALA A 81 15.34 -14.20 -2.95
C ALA A 81 15.68 -15.11 -1.75
N GLY A 82 14.91 -16.18 -1.51
CA GLY A 82 15.11 -17.17 -0.45
C GLY A 82 14.69 -16.68 0.94
N ARG A 83 14.89 -15.39 1.24
CA ARG A 83 14.54 -14.75 2.52
C ARG A 83 14.06 -13.31 2.32
N LEU A 84 13.22 -12.84 3.25
CA LEU A 84 12.65 -11.50 3.19
C LEU A 84 13.72 -10.39 3.27
N GLU A 85 14.81 -10.61 3.99
CA GLU A 85 15.99 -9.73 4.08
C GLU A 85 16.59 -9.38 2.71
N ARG A 86 16.46 -10.28 1.72
CA ARG A 86 16.92 -10.08 0.34
C ARG A 86 15.79 -9.60 -0.57
N ALA A 87 14.57 -10.11 -0.36
CA ALA A 87 13.41 -9.77 -1.17
C ALA A 87 12.99 -8.30 -0.99
N LEU A 88 12.94 -7.82 0.26
CA LEU A 88 12.44 -6.47 0.58
C LEU A 88 13.31 -5.37 -0.05
N PRO A 89 14.65 -5.35 0.08
CA PRO A 89 15.46 -4.34 -0.62
C PRO A 89 15.34 -4.39 -2.14
N ARG A 90 15.12 -5.57 -2.73
CA ARG A 90 14.87 -5.71 -4.18
C ARG A 90 13.52 -5.11 -4.58
N ALA A 91 12.47 -5.39 -3.81
CA ALA A 91 11.15 -4.79 -4.02
C ALA A 91 11.17 -3.26 -3.88
N LEU A 92 11.86 -2.73 -2.86
CA LEU A 92 12.03 -1.28 -2.69
C LEU A 92 12.77 -0.67 -3.89
N ARG A 93 13.85 -1.30 -4.35
CA ARG A 93 14.58 -0.84 -5.55
C ARG A 93 13.68 -0.83 -6.79
N PHE A 94 12.87 -1.86 -6.98
CA PHE A 94 11.90 -1.91 -8.06
C PHE A 94 10.91 -0.74 -7.98
N LEU A 95 10.29 -0.52 -6.81
CA LEU A 95 9.33 0.58 -6.62
C LEU A 95 9.98 1.94 -6.83
N ASN A 96 11.22 2.14 -6.36
CA ASN A 96 11.98 3.37 -6.58
C ASN A 96 12.21 3.64 -8.08
N VAL A 97 12.49 2.58 -8.86
CA VAL A 97 12.69 2.68 -10.31
C VAL A 97 11.37 2.85 -11.07
N VAL A 98 10.26 2.30 -10.60
CA VAL A 98 8.98 2.38 -11.31
C VAL A 98 8.23 3.67 -10.97
N LEU A 99 8.21 4.06 -9.70
CA LEU A 99 7.43 5.18 -9.20
C LEU A 99 8.16 6.53 -9.34
N ASP A 100 9.49 6.54 -9.34
CA ASP A 100 10.38 7.72 -9.20
C ASP A 100 10.21 8.52 -7.89
N ASP A 101 8.98 8.76 -7.42
CA ASP A 101 8.69 9.42 -6.16
C ASP A 101 7.30 8.95 -5.67
N PRO A 102 7.11 8.51 -4.41
CA PRO A 102 8.08 8.51 -3.31
C PRO A 102 9.19 7.46 -3.46
N GLN A 103 10.32 7.72 -2.79
CA GLN A 103 11.43 6.80 -2.66
C GLN A 103 11.36 6.06 -1.32
N GLY A 104 11.49 4.73 -1.36
CA GLY A 104 11.50 3.87 -0.19
C GLY A 104 12.88 3.32 0.13
N ARG A 105 13.23 3.27 1.41
CA ARG A 105 14.45 2.63 1.92
C ARG A 105 14.17 1.80 3.17
N LEU A 106 14.95 0.74 3.34
CA LEU A 106 14.96 -0.06 4.55
C LEU A 106 16.02 0.46 5.51
N VAL A 107 15.63 0.74 6.75
CA VAL A 107 16.52 1.13 7.85
C VAL A 107 16.37 0.10 8.96
N LEU A 108 17.50 -0.38 9.49
CA LEU A 108 17.52 -1.27 10.66
C LEU A 108 17.96 -0.47 11.88
N ARG A 109 17.14 -0.48 12.92
CA ARG A 109 17.41 0.27 14.15
C ARG A 109 16.72 -0.39 15.34
N ASP A 110 17.41 -0.55 16.45
CA ASP A 110 16.84 -0.99 17.74
C ASP A 110 15.97 -2.27 17.63
N GLY A 111 16.42 -3.25 16.84
CA GLY A 111 15.69 -4.51 16.60
C GLY A 111 14.46 -4.37 15.69
N ARG A 112 14.29 -3.23 15.03
CA ARG A 112 13.20 -2.91 14.10
C ARG A 112 13.72 -2.82 12.68
N ALA A 113 12.85 -3.20 11.75
CA ALA A 113 12.99 -2.94 10.33
C ALA A 113 11.97 -1.86 9.97
N GLU A 114 12.48 -0.69 9.59
CA GLU A 114 11.70 0.49 9.24
C GLU A 114 11.80 0.70 7.74
N ILE A 115 10.65 0.66 7.06
CA ILE A 115 10.57 1.10 5.67
C ILE A 115 10.18 2.57 5.72
N VAL A 116 11.08 3.44 5.27
CA VAL A 116 10.92 4.89 5.31
C VAL A 116 10.64 5.39 3.90
N LEU A 117 9.59 6.21 3.73
CA LEU A 117 9.30 6.91 2.48
C LEU A 117 9.69 8.39 2.60
N THR A 118 10.35 8.86 1.55
CA THR A 118 10.67 10.28 1.37
C THR A 118 10.11 10.76 0.05
N ASP A 119 9.60 11.98 0.06
CA ASP A 119 8.94 12.65 -1.07
C ASP A 119 9.70 13.92 -1.42
N ARG A 120 9.96 14.16 -2.72
CA ARG A 120 10.70 15.36 -3.16
C ARG A 120 9.89 16.65 -2.99
N ALA A 121 8.58 16.59 -3.18
CA ALA A 121 7.68 17.74 -3.18
C ALA A 121 6.96 17.98 -1.83
N GLY A 122 7.37 17.28 -0.77
CA GLY A 122 6.71 17.30 0.53
C GLY A 122 5.64 16.22 0.71
N PRO A 123 4.96 16.22 1.87
CA PRO A 123 4.07 15.12 2.26
C PRO A 123 2.89 14.91 1.30
N ARG A 124 2.62 13.66 0.95
CA ARG A 124 1.44 13.24 0.18
C ARG A 124 0.23 13.00 1.08
N PRO A 125 -0.99 12.96 0.52
CA PRO A 125 -2.16 12.47 1.25
C PRO A 125 -1.90 11.07 1.82
N ALA A 126 -2.43 10.78 3.02
CA ALA A 126 -2.22 9.50 3.69
C ALA A 126 -2.64 8.28 2.85
N PHE A 127 -3.60 8.45 1.93
CA PHE A 127 -3.99 7.40 1.00
C PHE A 127 -2.86 6.98 0.05
N ALA A 128 -2.03 7.90 -0.44
CA ALA A 128 -0.90 7.59 -1.32
C ALA A 128 0.09 6.63 -0.65
N TYR A 129 0.48 6.96 0.59
CA TYR A 129 1.35 6.11 1.40
C TYR A 129 0.68 4.78 1.75
N ARG A 130 -0.61 4.78 2.11
CA ARG A 130 -1.37 3.55 2.36
C ARG A 130 -1.37 2.64 1.13
N ALA A 131 -1.52 3.21 -0.07
CA ALA A 131 -1.54 2.43 -1.29
C ALA A 131 -0.19 1.75 -1.54
N TYR A 132 0.92 2.48 -1.33
CA TYR A 132 2.28 1.93 -1.37
C TYR A 132 2.44 0.80 -0.34
N TRP A 133 2.00 1.02 0.90
CA TRP A 133 2.10 0.02 1.97
C TRP A 133 1.32 -1.24 1.68
N LEU A 134 0.15 -1.14 1.05
CA LEU A 134 -0.63 -2.32 0.69
C LEU A 134 0.02 -3.15 -0.40
N ILE A 135 0.62 -2.52 -1.41
CA ILE A 135 1.42 -3.21 -2.43
C ILE A 135 2.59 -3.95 -1.77
N LEU A 136 3.37 -3.26 -0.94
CA LEU A 136 4.55 -3.84 -0.33
C LEU A 136 4.20 -4.93 0.70
N LEU A 137 3.23 -4.69 1.58
CA LEU A 137 2.77 -5.68 2.56
C LEU A 137 2.12 -6.89 1.90
N GLY A 138 1.34 -6.68 0.84
CA GLY A 138 0.74 -7.74 0.05
C GLY A 138 1.81 -8.67 -0.50
N LEU A 139 2.85 -8.10 -1.12
CA LEU A 139 4.01 -8.86 -1.60
C LEU A 139 4.72 -9.60 -0.45
N MET A 140 5.10 -8.89 0.62
CA MET A 140 5.85 -9.50 1.73
C MET A 140 5.06 -10.64 2.39
N CYS A 141 3.77 -10.43 2.70
CA CYS A 141 2.93 -11.44 3.32
C CYS A 141 2.69 -12.64 2.39
N TRP A 142 2.52 -12.40 1.09
CA TRP A 142 2.39 -13.46 0.09
C TRP A 142 3.65 -14.33 0.04
N LEU A 143 4.84 -13.70 -0.06
CA LEU A 143 6.13 -14.38 -0.12
C LEU A 143 6.38 -15.30 1.07
N VAL A 144 6.07 -14.85 2.29
CA VAL A 144 6.29 -15.64 3.51
C VAL A 144 5.09 -16.50 3.92
N GLY A 145 3.96 -16.39 3.20
CA GLY A 145 2.73 -17.15 3.45
C GLY A 145 2.01 -16.84 4.76
N ARG A 146 2.28 -15.67 5.37
CA ARG A 146 1.67 -15.28 6.65
C ARG A 146 1.58 -13.76 6.78
N ARG A 147 0.68 -13.27 7.64
CA ARG A 147 0.63 -11.85 8.01
C ARG A 147 1.88 -11.47 8.80
N LEU A 148 2.43 -10.30 8.50
CA LEU A 148 3.52 -9.68 9.23
C LEU A 148 2.95 -8.64 10.20
N PRO A 149 3.01 -8.86 11.53
CA PRO A 149 2.49 -7.89 12.48
C PRO A 149 3.34 -6.62 12.46
N LEU A 150 2.66 -5.49 12.35
CA LEU A 150 3.27 -4.17 12.38
C LEU A 150 3.48 -3.73 13.82
N VAL A 151 4.59 -3.05 14.07
CA VAL A 151 4.87 -2.40 15.35
C VAL A 151 4.23 -1.02 15.39
N ARG A 152 4.30 -0.28 14.27
CA ARG A 152 3.85 1.11 14.15
C ARG A 152 3.75 1.50 12.67
N VAL A 153 2.85 2.43 12.36
CA VAL A 153 2.80 3.14 11.08
C VAL A 153 2.82 4.64 11.34
N ASP A 154 3.61 5.35 10.56
CA ASP A 154 3.72 6.80 10.61
C ASP A 154 3.39 7.39 9.25
N PHE A 155 2.68 8.51 9.25
CA PHE A 155 2.42 9.32 8.08
C PHE A 155 2.99 10.72 8.31
N ALA A 156 3.72 11.22 7.31
CA ALA A 156 4.26 12.58 7.37
C ALA A 156 3.18 13.66 7.24
N GLY A 157 2.13 13.36 6.46
CA GLY A 157 1.00 14.26 6.26
C GLY A 157 0.03 14.30 7.46
N PRO A 158 -0.89 15.26 7.44
CA PRO A 158 -1.88 15.43 8.48
C PRO A 158 -2.87 14.27 8.53
N ALA A 159 -3.52 14.10 9.68
CA ALA A 159 -4.56 13.11 9.85
C ALA A 159 -5.76 13.40 8.93
N PRO A 160 -6.27 12.39 8.17
CA PRO A 160 -7.53 12.54 7.46
C PRO A 160 -8.70 12.60 8.47
N PRO A 161 -9.86 13.14 8.07
CA PRO A 161 -11.03 13.30 8.95
C PRO A 161 -11.44 12.00 9.68
N ASN A 162 -11.23 10.84 9.06
CA ASN A 162 -11.62 9.52 9.57
C ASN A 162 -10.44 8.72 10.15
N ARG A 163 -9.71 9.31 11.10
CA ARG A 163 -8.47 8.75 11.69
C ARG A 163 -8.61 7.36 12.34
N GLN A 164 -9.79 7.01 12.88
CA GLN A 164 -9.98 5.77 13.67
C GLN A 164 -9.79 4.50 12.84
N ASP A 165 -10.15 4.57 11.55
CA ASP A 165 -10.11 3.44 10.64
C ASP A 165 -8.69 2.93 10.41
N TYR A 166 -7.69 3.82 10.46
CA TYR A 166 -6.30 3.49 10.18
C TYR A 166 -5.70 2.53 11.21
N ARG A 167 -5.96 2.77 12.51
CA ARG A 167 -5.46 1.90 13.58
C ARG A 167 -6.06 0.50 13.47
N GLN A 168 -7.36 0.41 13.22
CA GLN A 168 -8.04 -0.87 13.03
C GLN A 168 -7.53 -1.60 11.79
N PHE A 169 -7.33 -0.88 10.68
CA PHE A 169 -6.87 -1.44 9.41
C PHE A 169 -5.48 -2.03 9.46
N PHE A 170 -4.51 -1.27 10.01
CA PHE A 170 -3.13 -1.74 10.13
C PHE A 170 -2.94 -2.70 11.30
N GLY A 171 -3.85 -2.71 12.28
CA GLY A 171 -3.72 -3.52 13.49
C GLY A 171 -2.53 -3.09 14.35
N ALA A 172 -2.11 -1.83 14.24
CA ALA A 172 -0.96 -1.25 14.92
C ALA A 172 -1.21 0.24 15.22
N PRO A 173 -0.49 0.85 16.18
CA PRO A 173 -0.51 2.29 16.39
C PRO A 173 -0.19 3.05 15.11
N VAL A 174 -0.99 4.08 14.81
CA VAL A 174 -0.82 4.96 13.66
C VAL A 174 -0.66 6.40 14.14
N HIS A 175 0.37 7.09 13.66
CA HIS A 175 0.62 8.49 13.97
C HIS A 175 0.66 9.31 12.67
N PHE A 176 0.20 10.55 12.77
CA PHE A 176 0.22 11.54 11.70
C PHE A 176 1.15 12.69 12.10
N ASP A 177 1.38 13.62 11.18
CA ASP A 177 2.23 14.80 11.41
C ASP A 177 3.64 14.42 11.89
N GLN A 178 4.17 13.31 11.36
CA GLN A 178 5.52 12.84 11.66
C GLN A 178 6.54 13.41 10.67
N PRO A 179 7.85 13.41 10.99
CA PRO A 179 8.87 13.90 10.05
C PRO A 179 8.94 13.10 8.74
N GLU A 180 8.64 11.79 8.80
CA GLU A 180 8.69 10.89 7.64
C GLU A 180 7.55 9.86 7.74
N SER A 181 7.07 9.37 6.60
CA SER A 181 6.15 8.23 6.55
C SER A 181 6.94 6.93 6.75
N ARG A 182 6.52 6.09 7.69
CA ARG A 182 7.24 4.86 8.06
C ARG A 182 6.32 3.68 8.27
N LEU A 183 6.77 2.51 7.84
CA LEU A 183 6.16 1.22 8.15
C LEU A 183 7.14 0.38 8.97
N VAL A 184 6.78 0.08 10.21
CA VAL A 184 7.69 -0.54 11.17
C VAL A 184 7.27 -1.97 11.49
N LEU A 185 8.21 -2.90 11.37
CA LEU A 185 8.05 -4.31 11.76
C LEU A 185 9.24 -4.75 12.62
N ALA A 186 9.11 -5.88 13.33
CA ALA A 186 10.25 -6.45 14.03
C ALA A 186 11.30 -6.98 13.04
N ALA A 187 12.58 -6.64 13.23
CA ALA A 187 13.65 -7.01 12.30
C ALA A 187 13.79 -8.53 12.11
N ARG A 188 13.43 -9.32 13.13
CA ARG A 188 13.38 -10.80 13.06
C ARG A 188 12.51 -11.33 11.92
N HIS A 189 11.53 -10.56 11.42
CA HIS A 189 10.71 -10.98 10.29
C HIS A 189 11.47 -11.00 8.97
N LEU A 190 12.57 -10.24 8.85
CA LEU A 190 13.44 -10.29 7.65
C LEU A 190 14.10 -11.66 7.47
N ALA A 191 14.28 -12.39 8.57
CA ALA A 191 14.83 -13.74 8.55
C ALA A 191 13.85 -14.82 8.04
N LEU A 192 12.58 -14.47 7.77
CA LEU A 192 11.60 -15.44 7.30
C LEU A 192 11.94 -15.92 5.88
N PRO A 193 11.84 -17.24 5.61
CA PRO A 193 12.05 -17.78 4.27
C PRO A 193 10.91 -17.38 3.34
N THR A 194 11.23 -17.17 2.07
CA THR A 194 10.22 -17.04 1.01
C THR A 194 9.76 -18.44 0.61
N ILE A 195 8.46 -18.71 0.72
CA ILE A 195 7.87 -20.03 0.45
C ILE A 195 7.08 -20.06 -0.87
N ARG A 196 7.05 -18.93 -1.59
CA ARG A 196 6.48 -18.81 -2.93
C ARG A 196 7.62 -18.80 -3.95
N SER A 197 7.47 -19.57 -5.01
CA SER A 197 8.46 -19.80 -6.08
C SER A 197 7.79 -19.70 -7.43
#